data_AF-A0A2H1UZQ9-F1
#
_entry.id   AF-A0A2H1UZQ9-F1
#
_cell.length_a   1.000
_cell.length_b   1.000
_cell.length_c   1.000
_cell.angle_alpha   90.00
_cell.angle_beta   90.00
_cell.angle_gamma   90.00
#
_symmetry.space_group_name_H-M   'P 1'
#
loop_
_entity.id
_entity.type
_entity.pdbx_description
1 polymer ?
#
loop_
_entity_poly.entity_id
_entity_poly.type
_entity_poly.pdbx_seq_one_letter_code
_entity_poly.pdbx_strand_id
1 'polypeptide(L)'
;MKEPKRCNWTKIQGELIHLVKKYKVYEMQDEKVTMVAWNKISDDLKMSVDKCRRLWDSLSMVYKRLKLMIIEGKLSESEARKNYWVAKYVDGSLAFLEPFVLKAPPDEIEKIKNHANTKRILSHLLRYDIDKSSSVPSSSRVRKRRFDLSNFTVKHCWNTKQKYPLETYMDDLARAICTSLQPADRRMFIKEIDTIVSDLLQK
;
A
#
# COMPACT_ATOMS: atom_id res chain seq x y z
N MET A 1 -22.85 -15.16 -8.86
CA MET A 1 -22.57 -13.70 -8.79
C MET A 1 -21.42 -13.39 -9.74
N LYS A 2 -21.60 -12.48 -10.72
CA LYS A 2 -20.50 -12.05 -11.60
C LYS A 2 -19.59 -11.11 -10.80
N GLU A 3 -18.30 -11.44 -10.69
CA GLU A 3 -17.34 -10.52 -10.08
C GLU A 3 -17.30 -9.19 -10.85
N PRO A 4 -17.30 -8.03 -10.17
CA PRO A 4 -17.19 -6.74 -10.84
C PRO A 4 -15.86 -6.65 -11.61
N LYS A 5 -15.94 -6.42 -12.92
CA LYS A 5 -14.82 -6.42 -13.87
C LYS A 5 -13.82 -5.29 -13.60
N ARG A 6 -12.70 -5.59 -12.92
CA ARG A 6 -11.66 -4.62 -12.45
C ARG A 6 -11.58 -3.32 -13.26
N CYS A 7 -11.53 -2.18 -12.56
CA CYS A 7 -11.39 -0.88 -13.18
C CYS A 7 -9.98 -0.74 -13.75
N ASN A 8 -9.82 -0.95 -15.05
CA ASN A 8 -8.56 -0.71 -15.74
C ASN A 8 -8.35 0.79 -16.01
N TRP A 9 -7.14 1.15 -16.42
CA TRP A 9 -6.88 2.47 -17.00
C TRP A 9 -7.81 2.72 -18.19
N THR A 10 -8.32 3.94 -18.31
CA THR A 10 -8.95 4.33 -19.58
C THR A 10 -7.89 4.31 -20.68
N LYS A 11 -8.29 4.18 -21.94
CA LYS A 11 -7.35 4.20 -23.08
C LYS A 11 -6.40 5.39 -23.02
N ILE A 12 -6.95 6.59 -22.80
CA ILE A 12 -6.18 7.84 -22.66
C ILE A 12 -5.25 7.82 -21.44
N GLN A 13 -5.69 7.29 -20.30
CA GLN A 13 -4.83 7.18 -19.11
C GLN A 13 -3.65 6.23 -19.36
N GLY A 14 -3.90 5.06 -19.96
CA GLY A 14 -2.87 4.10 -20.30
C GLY A 14 -1.85 4.66 -21.28
N GLU A 15 -2.31 5.32 -22.35
CA GLU A 15 -1.45 5.98 -23.33
C GLU A 15 -0.63 7.12 -22.69
N LEU A 16 -1.25 7.96 -21.85
CA LEU A 16 -0.53 9.01 -21.13
C LEU A 16 0.57 8.44 -20.22
N ILE A 17 0.27 7.40 -19.44
CA ILE A 17 1.26 6.74 -18.57
C ILE A 17 2.42 6.19 -19.41
N HIS A 18 2.11 5.56 -20.54
CA HIS A 18 3.13 5.04 -21.46
C HIS A 18 4.03 6.15 -22.00
N LEU A 19 3.45 7.26 -22.47
CA LEU A 19 4.21 8.37 -23.05
C LEU A 19 5.05 9.10 -21.99
N VAL A 20 4.52 9.34 -20.79
CA VAL A 20 5.28 9.92 -19.68
C VAL A 20 6.48 9.05 -19.31
N LYS A 21 6.31 7.72 -19.33
CA LYS A 21 7.41 6.77 -19.12
C LYS A 21 8.43 6.80 -20.26
N LYS A 22 7.95 6.81 -21.52
CA LYS A 22 8.79 6.85 -22.73
C LYS A 22 9.67 8.09 -22.79
N TYR A 23 9.10 9.25 -22.51
CA TYR A 23 9.82 10.53 -22.54
C TYR A 23 10.48 10.90 -21.21
N LYS A 24 10.32 10.07 -20.15
CA LYS A 24 10.93 10.28 -18.82
C LYS A 24 10.67 11.67 -18.23
N VAL A 25 9.49 12.22 -18.46
CA VAL A 25 9.13 13.59 -18.05
C VAL A 25 9.20 13.77 -16.53
N TYR A 26 9.03 12.69 -15.79
CA TYR A 26 9.09 12.67 -14.33
C TYR A 26 10.52 12.76 -13.76
N GLU A 27 11.57 12.60 -14.57
CA GLU A 27 12.98 12.72 -14.16
C GLU A 27 13.60 14.08 -14.52
N MET A 28 12.91 14.89 -15.33
CA MET A 28 13.45 16.13 -15.87
C MET A 28 13.43 17.25 -14.84
N GLN A 29 14.56 17.95 -14.70
CA GLN A 29 14.67 19.16 -13.85
C GLN A 29 14.56 20.46 -14.66
N ASP A 30 14.95 20.43 -15.94
CA ASP A 30 14.89 21.59 -16.83
C ASP A 30 13.47 21.78 -17.40
N GLU A 31 12.88 22.95 -17.13
CA GLU A 31 11.53 23.30 -17.57
C GLU A 31 11.39 23.37 -19.09
N LYS A 32 12.42 23.83 -19.82
CA LYS A 32 12.38 23.90 -21.29
C LYS A 32 12.36 22.50 -21.89
N VAL A 33 13.19 21.60 -21.38
CA VAL A 33 13.23 20.20 -21.84
C VAL A 33 11.91 19.49 -21.51
N THR A 34 11.40 19.73 -20.31
CA THR A 34 10.09 19.23 -19.84
C THR A 34 8.96 19.71 -20.74
N MET A 35 8.96 20.98 -21.13
CA MET A 35 7.94 21.57 -22.02
C MET A 35 7.99 20.94 -23.42
N VAL A 36 9.17 20.71 -23.98
CA VAL A 36 9.32 20.02 -25.28
C VAL A 36 8.74 18.60 -25.21
N ALA A 37 8.99 17.87 -24.13
CA ALA A 37 8.43 16.54 -23.94
C ALA A 37 6.89 16.58 -23.81
N TRP A 38 6.35 17.55 -23.07
CA TRP A 38 4.90 17.74 -22.96
C TRP A 38 4.23 18.09 -24.28
N ASN A 39 4.86 18.89 -25.13
CA ASN A 39 4.35 19.17 -26.47
C ASN A 39 4.23 17.88 -27.30
N LYS A 40 5.26 17.03 -27.28
CA LYS A 40 5.21 15.73 -27.97
C LYS A 40 4.09 14.82 -27.43
N ILE A 41 3.93 14.76 -26.10
CA ILE A 41 2.85 14.00 -25.46
C ILE A 41 1.47 14.53 -25.88
N SER A 42 1.32 15.86 -25.91
CA SER A 42 0.11 16.56 -26.34
C SER A 42 -0.26 16.21 -27.78
N ASP A 43 0.72 16.26 -28.68
CA ASP A 43 0.54 15.91 -30.09
C ASP A 43 0.17 14.44 -30.28
N ASP A 44 0.86 13.53 -29.59
CA ASP A 44 0.62 12.08 -29.62
C ASP A 44 -0.80 11.73 -29.11
N LEU A 45 -1.28 12.41 -28.05
CA LEU A 45 -2.61 12.19 -27.46
C LEU A 45 -3.72 13.00 -28.14
N LYS A 46 -3.38 13.94 -29.04
CA LYS A 46 -4.32 14.91 -29.63
C LYS A 46 -5.10 15.68 -28.55
N MET A 47 -4.42 16.07 -27.48
CA MET A 47 -4.98 16.78 -26.33
C MET A 47 -4.07 17.94 -25.96
N SER A 48 -4.61 19.07 -25.51
CA SER A 48 -3.76 20.19 -25.10
C SER A 48 -2.81 19.81 -23.97
N VAL A 49 -1.61 20.39 -24.00
CA VAL A 49 -0.57 20.23 -22.96
C VAL A 49 -1.14 20.38 -21.55
N ASP A 50 -1.95 21.41 -21.30
CA ASP A 50 -2.55 21.64 -19.99
C ASP A 50 -3.45 20.50 -19.53
N LYS A 51 -4.22 19.89 -20.44
CA LYS A 51 -5.07 18.75 -20.12
C LYS A 51 -4.22 17.52 -19.82
N CYS A 52 -3.17 17.27 -20.60
CA CYS A 52 -2.23 16.17 -20.34
C CYS A 52 -1.55 16.32 -18.97
N ARG A 53 -1.04 17.52 -18.65
CA ARG A 53 -0.40 17.84 -17.37
C ARG A 53 -1.35 17.67 -16.21
N ARG A 54 -2.55 18.27 -16.26
CA ARG A 54 -3.55 18.13 -15.17
C ARG A 54 -3.98 16.68 -14.95
N LEU A 55 -4.15 15.92 -16.04
CA LEU A 55 -4.48 14.50 -15.93
C LEU A 55 -3.34 13.72 -15.28
N TRP A 56 -2.09 13.96 -15.71
CA TRP A 56 -0.91 13.35 -15.13
C TRP A 56 -0.71 13.71 -13.66
N ASP A 57 -0.85 14.98 -13.29
CA ASP A 57 -0.74 15.46 -11.91
C ASP A 57 -1.77 14.78 -11.02
N SER A 58 -3.01 14.64 -11.49
CA SER A 58 -4.06 13.91 -10.78
C SER A 58 -3.68 12.43 -10.57
N LEU A 59 -3.25 11.73 -11.63
CA LEU A 59 -2.87 10.32 -11.58
C LEU A 59 -1.67 10.08 -10.66
N SER A 60 -0.61 10.86 -10.83
CA SER A 60 0.64 10.74 -10.08
C SER A 60 0.41 11.07 -8.60
N MET A 61 -0.35 12.12 -8.27
CA MET A 61 -0.64 12.47 -6.88
C MET A 61 -1.49 11.40 -6.18
N VAL A 62 -2.49 10.82 -6.86
CA VAL A 62 -3.27 9.70 -6.32
C VAL A 62 -2.38 8.49 -6.03
N TYR A 63 -1.51 8.12 -6.98
CA TYR A 63 -0.54 7.05 -6.77
C TYR A 63 0.40 7.32 -5.59
N LYS A 64 1.05 8.49 -5.57
CA LYS A 64 2.00 8.88 -4.51
C LYS A 64 1.33 8.82 -3.14
N ARG A 65 0.12 9.39 -2.99
CA ARG A 65 -0.62 9.35 -1.73
C ARG A 65 -1.04 7.94 -1.33
N LEU A 66 -1.52 7.13 -2.27
CA LEU A 66 -1.89 5.73 -2.01
C LEU A 66 -0.68 4.91 -1.55
N LYS A 67 0.47 5.08 -2.21
CA LYS A 67 1.70 4.39 -1.84
C LYS A 67 2.21 4.82 -0.46
N LEU A 68 2.13 6.11 -0.13
CA LEU A 68 2.42 6.59 1.23
C LEU A 68 1.50 5.95 2.27
N MET A 69 0.19 5.85 2.02
CA MET A 69 -0.73 5.17 2.95
C MET A 69 -0.34 3.70 3.17
N ILE A 70 0.18 3.03 2.13
CA ILE A 70 0.67 1.65 2.23
C ILE A 70 1.94 1.56 3.06
N ILE A 71 2.91 2.44 2.81
CA ILE A 71 4.17 2.51 3.57
C ILE A 71 3.92 2.82 5.04
N GLU A 72 2.97 3.74 5.33
CA GLU A 72 2.55 4.10 6.69
C GLU A 72 1.72 3.01 7.39
N GLY A 73 1.36 1.93 6.69
CA GLY A 73 0.54 0.86 7.25
C GLY A 73 -0.93 1.22 7.46
N LYS A 74 -1.40 2.35 6.92
CA LYS A 74 -2.82 2.78 6.97
C LYS A 74 -3.71 2.00 6.01
N LEU A 75 -3.11 1.40 4.99
CA LEU A 75 -3.77 0.54 4.00
C LEU A 75 -2.80 -0.59 3.65
N SER A 76 -3.22 -1.85 3.67
CA SER A 76 -2.37 -2.91 3.16
C SER A 76 -2.40 -2.96 1.63
N GLU A 77 -1.32 -3.41 1.01
CA GLU A 77 -1.29 -3.59 -0.44
C GLU A 77 -2.32 -4.62 -0.93
N SER A 78 -2.60 -5.66 -0.13
CA SER A 78 -3.65 -6.64 -0.41
C SER A 78 -5.04 -6.00 -0.43
N GLU A 79 -5.35 -5.11 0.52
CA GLU A 79 -6.62 -4.36 0.52
C GLU A 79 -6.73 -3.43 -0.70
N ALA A 80 -5.65 -2.74 -1.06
CA ALA A 80 -5.62 -1.90 -2.26
C ALA A 80 -5.86 -2.73 -3.54
N ARG A 81 -5.22 -3.90 -3.66
CA ARG A 81 -5.41 -4.80 -4.82
C ARG A 81 -6.82 -5.41 -4.90
N LYS A 82 -7.47 -5.64 -3.75
CA LYS A 82 -8.86 -6.13 -3.68
C LYS A 82 -9.89 -5.05 -3.97
N ASN A 83 -9.55 -3.78 -3.71
CA ASN A 83 -10.44 -2.67 -4.03
C ASN A 83 -10.40 -2.36 -5.53
N TYR A 84 -11.51 -2.68 -6.19
CA TYR A 84 -11.75 -2.48 -7.62
C TYR A 84 -11.33 -1.11 -8.18
N TRP A 85 -11.51 -0.03 -7.41
CA TRP A 85 -11.30 1.35 -7.87
C TRP A 85 -9.85 1.80 -7.81
N VAL A 86 -9.09 1.27 -6.85
CA VAL A 86 -7.68 1.66 -6.62
C VAL A 86 -6.69 0.60 -7.08
N ALA A 87 -7.13 -0.63 -7.36
CA ALA A 87 -6.27 -1.73 -7.79
C ALA A 87 -5.36 -1.36 -8.98
N LYS A 88 -5.85 -0.56 -9.94
CA LYS A 88 -5.03 -0.08 -11.08
C LYS A 88 -3.83 0.78 -10.67
N TYR A 89 -3.86 1.44 -9.52
CA TYR A 89 -2.71 2.21 -9.04
C TYR A 89 -1.63 1.32 -8.41
N VAL A 90 -1.95 0.06 -8.08
CA VAL A 90 -1.01 -0.91 -7.47
C VAL A 90 -0.76 -2.11 -8.39
N ASP A 91 -1.07 -1.98 -9.68
CA ASP A 91 -0.88 -3.03 -10.70
C ASP A 91 0.54 -3.04 -11.32
N GLY A 92 1.39 -2.09 -10.92
CA GLY A 92 2.76 -1.92 -11.42
C GLY A 92 2.91 -0.88 -12.54
N SER A 93 1.82 -0.38 -13.14
CA SER A 93 1.86 0.60 -14.24
C SER A 93 2.58 1.90 -13.86
N LEU A 94 2.49 2.29 -12.58
CA LEU A 94 3.10 3.50 -12.02
C LEU A 94 4.31 3.21 -11.12
N ALA A 95 4.85 1.98 -11.11
CA ALA A 95 5.97 1.61 -10.25
C ALA A 95 7.26 2.42 -10.50
N PHE A 96 7.42 3.01 -11.69
CA PHE A 96 8.53 3.91 -11.98
C PHE A 96 8.52 5.21 -11.15
N LEU A 97 7.40 5.55 -10.50
CA LEU A 97 7.29 6.67 -9.56
C LEU A 97 7.67 6.28 -8.12
N GLU A 98 7.86 5.00 -7.82
CA GLU A 98 8.16 4.53 -6.46
C GLU A 98 9.42 5.17 -5.84
N PRO A 99 10.55 5.36 -6.57
CA PRO A 99 11.72 6.03 -6.02
C PRO A 99 11.42 7.46 -5.53
N PHE A 100 10.49 8.17 -6.19
CA PHE A 100 10.10 9.52 -5.80
C PHE A 100 9.31 9.53 -4.51
N VAL A 101 8.53 8.48 -4.22
CA VAL A 101 7.80 8.38 -2.96
C VAL A 101 8.76 8.00 -1.82
N LEU A 102 9.66 7.04 -2.07
CA LEU A 102 10.59 6.53 -1.04
C LEU A 102 11.69 7.52 -0.68
N LYS A 103 12.10 8.37 -1.63
CA LYS A 103 13.16 9.38 -1.45
C LYS A 103 12.62 10.80 -1.31
N ALA A 104 11.30 10.99 -1.27
CA ALA A 104 10.71 12.31 -1.11
C ALA A 104 11.18 12.97 0.19
N PRO A 105 11.59 14.24 0.17
CA PRO A 105 11.88 14.98 1.38
C PRO A 105 10.60 15.22 2.21
N PRO A 106 10.71 15.48 3.53
CA PRO A 106 9.55 15.57 4.42
C PRO A 106 8.50 16.61 4.00
N ASP A 107 8.92 17.73 3.40
CA ASP A 107 8.07 18.79 2.88
C ASP A 107 7.26 18.33 1.65
N GLU A 108 7.86 17.56 0.73
CA GLU A 108 7.12 16.96 -0.40
C GLU A 108 6.13 15.92 0.11
N ILE A 109 6.53 15.10 1.09
CA ILE A 109 5.64 14.14 1.74
C ILE A 109 4.43 14.88 2.33
N GLU A 110 4.65 15.97 3.08
CA GLU A 110 3.57 16.77 3.65
C GLU A 110 2.66 17.38 2.57
N LYS A 111 3.23 17.90 1.48
CA LYS A 111 2.47 18.40 0.34
C LYS A 111 1.58 17.32 -0.28
N ILE A 112 2.10 16.10 -0.46
CA ILE A 112 1.32 14.96 -0.97
C ILE A 112 0.22 14.58 0.02
N LYS A 113 0.53 14.54 1.32
CA LYS A 113 -0.45 14.23 2.37
C LYS A 113 -1.58 15.24 2.40
N ASN A 114 -1.27 16.52 2.25
CA ASN A 114 -2.21 17.64 2.38
C ASN A 114 -2.95 18.00 1.08
N HIS A 115 -2.66 17.33 -0.03
CA HIS A 115 -3.30 17.64 -1.32
C HIS A 115 -4.81 17.37 -1.33
N ALA A 116 -5.61 18.43 -1.23
CA ALA A 116 -7.07 18.39 -1.03
C ALA A 116 -7.81 17.54 -2.07
N ASN A 117 -7.49 17.70 -3.36
CA ASN A 117 -8.17 16.95 -4.40
C ASN A 117 -7.87 15.44 -4.32
N THR A 118 -6.63 15.08 -3.99
CA THR A 118 -6.23 13.67 -3.85
C THR A 118 -6.91 13.03 -2.65
N LYS A 119 -7.03 13.75 -1.53
CA LYS A 119 -7.80 13.31 -0.37
C LYS A 119 -9.23 12.98 -0.74
N ARG A 120 -9.91 13.91 -1.41
CA ARG A 120 -11.30 13.72 -1.87
C ARG A 120 -11.43 12.50 -2.80
N ILE A 121 -10.54 12.37 -3.78
CA ILE A 121 -10.54 11.25 -4.73
C ILE A 121 -10.35 9.92 -3.98
N LEU A 122 -9.32 9.80 -3.15
CA LEU A 122 -9.04 8.56 -2.44
C LEU A 122 -10.13 8.22 -1.43
N SER A 123 -10.67 9.19 -0.68
CA SER A 123 -11.79 8.93 0.22
C SER A 123 -13.02 8.38 -0.52
N HIS A 124 -13.28 8.91 -1.73
CA HIS A 124 -14.36 8.40 -2.59
C HIS A 124 -14.07 6.98 -3.12
N LEU A 125 -12.86 6.73 -3.66
CA LEU A 125 -12.49 5.43 -4.23
C LEU A 125 -12.41 4.32 -3.16
N LEU A 126 -11.94 4.67 -1.96
CA LEU A 126 -11.80 3.75 -0.84
C LEU A 126 -13.08 3.64 0.00
N ARG A 127 -14.04 4.56 -0.17
CA ARG A 127 -15.32 4.64 0.57
C ARG A 127 -15.15 4.84 2.07
N TYR A 128 -14.07 5.48 2.50
CA TYR A 128 -13.88 5.93 3.88
C TYR A 128 -13.06 7.21 3.90
N ASP A 129 -13.20 7.99 4.98
CA ASP A 129 -12.41 9.21 5.15
C ASP A 129 -10.97 8.87 5.54
N ILE A 130 -10.01 9.15 4.64
CA ILE A 130 -8.60 8.84 4.85
C ILE A 130 -7.92 9.74 5.90
N ASP A 131 -8.52 10.89 6.21
CA ASP A 131 -7.98 11.89 7.13
C ASP A 131 -8.76 11.93 8.45
N LYS A 132 -9.85 11.16 8.54
CA LYS A 132 -10.40 10.78 9.83
C LYS A 132 -9.36 9.92 10.51
N SER A 133 -8.39 10.61 11.12
CA SER A 133 -7.60 10.09 12.21
C SER A 133 -8.57 9.30 13.07
N SER A 134 -8.17 8.13 13.49
CA SER A 134 -8.93 7.34 14.44
C SER A 134 -9.06 8.12 15.76
N SER A 135 -9.85 9.19 15.78
CA SER A 135 -10.53 9.70 16.96
C SER A 135 -11.57 8.63 17.24
N VAL A 136 -11.11 7.63 17.97
CA VAL A 136 -11.88 6.50 18.43
C VAL A 136 -13.12 7.07 19.15
N PRO A 137 -14.35 6.83 18.67
CA PRO A 137 -15.46 6.75 19.60
C PRO A 137 -15.20 5.47 20.38
N SER A 138 -15.00 5.61 21.68
CA SER A 138 -15.03 4.52 22.66
C SER A 138 -16.39 3.82 22.59
N SER A 139 -16.57 2.92 21.61
CA SER A 139 -17.70 2.00 21.53
C SER A 139 -17.35 0.87 20.55
N SER A 140 -17.00 -0.26 21.13
CA SER A 140 -17.05 -1.63 20.59
C SER A 140 -17.23 -1.80 19.07
N ARG A 141 -16.12 -2.04 18.35
CA ARG A 141 -16.01 -3.07 17.30
C ARG A 141 -14.55 -3.23 16.83
N VAL A 142 -13.93 -4.24 17.43
CA VAL A 142 -12.81 -5.08 16.96
C VAL A 142 -11.88 -4.43 15.92
N ARG A 143 -10.85 -3.75 16.44
CA ARG A 143 -9.64 -3.41 15.68
C ARG A 143 -8.90 -4.69 15.34
N LYS A 144 -8.63 -4.95 14.07
CA LYS A 144 -7.51 -5.81 13.67
C LYS A 144 -6.21 -5.05 13.94
N ARG A 145 -5.75 -5.13 15.19
CA ARG A 145 -4.34 -4.90 15.52
C ARG A 145 -3.56 -5.88 14.63
N ARG A 146 -2.57 -5.40 13.87
CA ARG A 146 -1.42 -6.27 13.58
C ARG A 146 -0.95 -6.74 14.95
N PHE A 147 -1.03 -8.05 15.19
CA PHE A 147 -0.46 -8.62 16.38
C PHE A 147 1.04 -8.43 16.24
N ASP A 148 1.52 -7.37 16.85
CA ASP A 148 2.94 -7.18 17.07
C ASP A 148 3.38 -8.30 18.01
N LEU A 149 3.94 -9.36 17.43
CA LEU A 149 4.44 -10.53 18.16
C LEU A 149 5.60 -10.13 19.09
N SER A 150 6.11 -8.89 19.01
CA SER A 150 7.07 -8.36 19.98
C SER A 150 6.51 -8.27 21.40
N ASN A 151 5.18 -8.20 21.56
CA ASN A 151 4.52 -8.27 22.88
C ASN A 151 4.17 -9.71 23.30
N PHE A 152 4.51 -10.69 22.48
CA PHE A 152 4.36 -12.09 22.82
C PHE A 152 5.53 -12.48 23.72
N THR A 153 5.47 -12.06 24.97
CA THR A 153 6.34 -12.60 26.02
C THR A 153 5.89 -14.04 26.26
N VAL A 154 6.42 -14.95 25.45
CA VAL A 154 6.49 -16.35 25.88
C VAL A 154 7.20 -16.32 27.22
N LYS A 155 6.60 -16.88 28.27
CA LYS A 155 7.17 -16.89 29.64
C LYS A 155 8.60 -17.46 29.68
N HIS A 156 9.01 -18.11 28.61
CA HIS A 156 10.32 -18.69 28.38
C HIS A 156 11.23 -17.67 27.67
N CYS A 157 11.69 -16.66 28.42
CA CYS A 157 12.83 -15.84 27.99
C CYS A 157 14.08 -16.72 27.94
N TRP A 158 14.90 -16.60 26.89
CA TRP A 158 16.19 -17.32 26.75
C TRP A 158 17.22 -16.98 27.86
N ASN A 159 16.85 -16.10 28.79
CA ASN A 159 17.68 -15.62 29.89
C ASN A 159 17.46 -16.38 31.21
N THR A 160 16.57 -17.37 31.28
CA THR A 160 16.42 -18.23 32.46
C THR A 160 17.26 -19.50 32.31
N LYS A 161 18.01 -19.89 33.35
CA LYS A 161 18.81 -21.14 33.37
C LYS A 161 17.95 -22.43 33.33
N GLN A 162 16.63 -22.29 33.25
CA GLN A 162 15.69 -23.40 33.22
C GLN A 162 15.48 -23.87 31.78
N LYS A 163 15.84 -25.13 31.53
CA LYS A 163 15.51 -25.80 30.26
C LYS A 163 14.08 -26.31 30.35
N TYR A 164 13.22 -25.84 29.45
CA TYR A 164 11.88 -26.37 29.29
C TYR A 164 11.85 -27.36 28.12
N PRO A 165 11.05 -28.43 28.20
CA PRO A 165 10.76 -29.29 27.05
C PRO A 165 10.13 -28.47 25.91
N LEU A 166 10.46 -28.84 24.67
CA LEU A 166 9.86 -28.23 23.47
C LEU A 166 8.33 -28.30 23.50
N GLU A 167 7.78 -29.40 24.02
CA GLU A 167 6.34 -29.62 24.20
C GLU A 167 5.69 -28.50 25.03
N THR A 168 6.29 -28.12 26.16
CA THR A 168 5.77 -27.04 27.02
C THR A 168 5.77 -25.69 26.32
N TYR A 169 6.79 -25.42 25.49
CA TYR A 169 6.84 -24.21 24.66
C TYR A 169 5.72 -24.20 23.61
N MET A 170 5.52 -25.33 22.93
CA MET A 170 4.48 -25.48 21.90
C MET A 170 3.08 -25.35 22.50
N ASP A 171 2.84 -25.90 23.69
CA ASP A 171 1.58 -25.76 24.41
C ASP A 171 1.27 -24.31 24.81
N ASP A 172 2.27 -23.59 25.32
CA ASP A 172 2.11 -22.18 25.68
C ASP A 172 1.87 -21.31 24.45
N LEU A 173 2.57 -21.60 23.34
CA LEU A 173 2.35 -20.94 22.06
C LEU A 173 0.93 -21.23 21.53
N ALA A 174 0.49 -22.49 21.54
CA ALA A 174 -0.84 -22.89 21.12
C ALA A 174 -1.93 -22.23 21.96
N ARG A 175 -1.75 -22.19 23.29
CA ARG A 175 -2.65 -21.51 24.22
C ARG A 175 -2.74 -20.03 23.91
N ALA A 176 -1.60 -19.36 23.74
CA ALA A 176 -1.56 -17.93 23.48
C ALA A 176 -2.11 -17.56 22.07
N ILE A 177 -1.91 -18.41 21.06
CA ILE A 177 -2.57 -18.28 19.74
C ILE A 177 -4.10 -18.40 19.90
N CYS A 178 -4.56 -19.41 20.63
CA CYS A 178 -5.99 -19.67 20.81
C CYS A 178 -6.70 -18.61 21.65
N THR A 179 -6.02 -17.96 22.60
CA THR A 179 -6.60 -16.88 23.40
C THR A 179 -6.49 -15.52 22.71
N SER A 180 -5.44 -15.29 21.93
CA SER A 180 -5.15 -13.96 21.36
C SER A 180 -5.71 -13.76 19.95
N LEU A 181 -5.76 -14.81 19.12
CA LEU A 181 -6.09 -14.69 17.69
C LEU A 181 -7.52 -15.13 17.38
N GLN A 182 -8.15 -14.41 16.43
CA GLN A 182 -9.44 -14.80 15.84
C GLN A 182 -9.27 -16.01 14.92
N PRO A 183 -10.30 -16.87 14.73
CA PRO A 183 -10.18 -18.13 13.98
C PRO A 183 -9.66 -17.99 12.54
N ALA A 184 -9.95 -16.87 11.87
CA ALA A 184 -9.43 -16.60 10.52
C ALA A 184 -7.92 -16.33 10.51
N ASP A 185 -7.41 -15.67 11.56
CA ASP A 185 -6.00 -15.27 11.67
C ASP A 185 -5.14 -16.44 12.19
N ARG A 186 -5.71 -17.35 13.00
CA ARG A 186 -5.05 -18.61 13.41
C ARG A 186 -4.61 -19.43 12.20
N ARG A 187 -5.46 -19.52 11.17
CA ARG A 187 -5.15 -20.29 9.96
C ARG A 187 -3.98 -19.71 9.16
N MET A 188 -3.82 -18.39 9.15
CA MET A 188 -2.67 -17.75 8.48
C MET A 188 -1.39 -17.97 9.29
N PHE A 189 -1.47 -17.81 10.61
CA PHE A 189 -0.32 -17.98 11.50
C PHE A 189 0.19 -19.42 11.51
N ILE A 190 -0.71 -20.42 11.54
CA ILE A 190 -0.33 -21.84 11.44
C ILE A 190 0.41 -22.12 10.12
N LYS A 191 -0.05 -21.56 8.99
CA LYS A 191 0.64 -21.72 7.71
C LYS A 191 2.05 -21.12 7.71
N GLU A 192 2.25 -19.98 8.39
CA GLU A 192 3.58 -19.38 8.53
C GLU A 192 4.51 -20.26 9.38
N ILE A 193 4.00 -20.83 10.48
CA ILE A 193 4.75 -21.81 11.28
C ILE A 193 5.11 -23.04 10.44
N ASP A 194 4.15 -23.61 9.72
CA ASP A 194 4.38 -24.78 8.87
C ASP A 194 5.45 -24.52 7.81
N THR A 195 5.46 -23.31 7.24
CA THR A 195 6.48 -22.89 6.26
C THR A 195 7.87 -22.85 6.90
N ILE A 196 7.99 -22.20 8.07
CA ILE A 196 9.26 -22.09 8.79
C ILE A 196 9.79 -23.46 9.21
N VAL A 197 8.93 -24.33 9.74
CA VAL A 197 9.31 -25.70 10.15
C VAL A 197 9.74 -26.53 8.95
N SER A 198 9.02 -26.43 7.83
CA SER A 198 9.39 -27.13 6.60
C SER A 198 10.76 -26.71 6.09
N ASP A 199 11.07 -25.40 6.10
CA ASP A 199 12.38 -24.87 5.70
C ASP A 199 13.51 -25.33 6.63
N LEU A 200 13.23 -25.52 7.92
CA LEU A 200 14.21 -25.99 8.91
C LEU A 200 14.51 -27.49 8.78
N LEU A 201 13.52 -28.30 8.40
CA LEU A 201 13.65 -29.76 8.29
C LEU A 201 14.23 -30.24 6.94
N GLN A 202 14.34 -29.37 5.95
CA GLN A 202 14.93 -29.67 4.64
C GLN A 202 16.47 -29.53 4.61
N LYS A 203 17.11 -29.27 5.75
CA LYS A 203 18.57 -29.22 5.91
C LYS A 203 19.08 -30.44 6.66
#